data_AF-A0A6A4H6I5-F1
#
_entry.id   AF-A0A6A4H6I5-F1
#
_cell.length_a   1.000
_cell.length_b   1.000
_cell.length_c   1.000
_cell.angle_alpha   90.00
_cell.angle_beta   90.00
_cell.angle_gamma   90.00
#
_symmetry.space_group_name_H-M   'P 1'
#
loop_
_entity.id
_entity.type
_entity.pdbx_description
1 polymer ?
#
loop_
_entity_poly.entity_id
_entity_poly.type
_entity_poly.pdbx_seq_one_letter_code
_entity_poly.pdbx_strand_id
1 'polypeptide(L)' 'KRKTEVQFPPPPTAHNVMHDIISGYCNETDPKNFEEAGCCVCGMLRKTLEL' A
#
# COMPACT_ATOMS: atom_id res chain seq x y z
N LYS A 1 3.75 8.82 36.35
CA LYS A 1 4.45 8.34 35.12
C LYS A 1 4.41 9.48 34.11
N ARG A 2 5.56 9.99 33.63
CA ARG A 2 5.58 11.09 32.64
C ARG A 2 4.98 10.59 31.33
N LYS A 3 3.92 11.26 30.87
CA LYS A 3 3.32 11.01 29.56
C LYS A 3 4.28 11.62 28.54
N THR A 4 4.95 10.80 27.75
CA THR A 4 5.79 11.30 26.65
C THR A 4 4.87 12.08 25.72
N GLU A 5 5.13 13.37 25.56
CA GLU A 5 4.37 14.21 24.64
C GLU A 5 4.69 13.72 23.23
N VAL A 6 3.75 12.96 22.65
CA VAL A 6 3.83 12.51 21.26
C VAL A 6 3.71 13.78 20.41
N GLN A 7 4.78 14.16 19.72
CA GLN A 7 4.70 15.28 18.78
C GLN A 7 3.70 14.93 17.68
N PHE A 8 2.66 15.75 17.58
CA PHE A 8 1.64 15.67 16.55
C PHE A 8 1.61 16.99 15.76
N PRO A 9 1.71 16.96 14.42
CA PRO A 9 1.88 15.75 13.62
C PRO A 9 3.28 15.12 13.85
N PRO A 10 3.42 13.81 13.59
CA PRO A 10 4.74 13.21 13.54
C PRO A 10 5.59 13.93 12.48
N PRO A 11 6.92 13.97 12.65
CA PRO A 11 7.79 14.51 11.62
C PRO A 11 7.61 13.73 10.31
N PRO A 12 7.82 14.38 9.14
CA PRO A 12 7.75 13.70 7.86
C PRO A 12 8.69 12.50 7.80
N THR A 13 8.25 11.43 7.15
CA THR A 13 9.06 10.23 6.93
C THR A 13 10.27 10.56 6.04
N ALA A 14 11.34 9.79 6.16
CA ALA A 14 12.52 9.95 5.32
C ALA A 14 12.18 9.79 3.81
N HIS A 15 12.89 10.53 2.95
CA HIS A 15 12.61 10.58 1.51
C HIS A 15 12.69 9.21 0.83
N ASN A 16 13.69 8.39 1.19
CA ASN A 16 13.82 7.02 0.69
C ASN A 16 12.60 6.17 1.04
N VAL A 17 12.11 6.25 2.27
CA VAL A 17 10.93 5.49 2.70
C VAL A 17 9.68 5.95 1.95
N MET A 18 9.51 7.26 1.74
CA MET A 18 8.40 7.77 0.93
C MET A 18 8.49 7.26 -0.52
N HIS A 19 9.68 7.28 -1.11
CA HIS A 19 9.93 6.76 -2.45
C HIS A 19 9.62 5.26 -2.53
N ASP A 20 10.09 4.46 -1.57
CA ASP A 20 9.84 3.02 -1.52
C ASP A 20 8.35 2.70 -1.42
N ILE A 21 7.60 3.45 -0.59
CA ILE A 21 6.14 3.30 -0.48
C ILE A 21 5.46 3.59 -1.82
N ILE A 22 5.83 4.70 -2.48
CA ILE A 22 5.22 5.11 -3.75
C ILE A 22 5.56 4.11 -4.85
N SER A 23 6.84 3.76 -5.01
CA SER A 23 7.31 2.81 -6.01
C SER A 23 6.71 1.42 -5.81
N GLY A 24 6.64 0.95 -4.56
CA GLY A 24 6.01 -0.32 -4.20
C GLY A 24 4.54 -0.34 -4.63
N TYR A 25 3.78 0.69 -4.24
CA TYR A 25 2.37 0.81 -4.62
C TYR A 25 2.19 0.81 -6.14
N CYS A 26 2.94 1.65 -6.86
CA CYS A 26 2.86 1.71 -8.32
C CYS A 26 3.16 0.36 -8.97
N ASN A 27 4.21 -0.34 -8.51
CA ASN A 27 4.57 -1.66 -9.02
C ASN A 27 3.46 -2.70 -8.76
N GLU A 28 2.87 -2.71 -7.58
CA GLU A 28 1.78 -3.63 -7.24
C GLU A 28 0.49 -3.36 -8.03
N THR A 29 0.27 -2.11 -8.44
CA THR A 29 -0.88 -1.71 -9.27
C THR A 29 -0.57 -1.73 -10.77
N ASP A 30 0.64 -2.10 -11.18
CA ASP A 30 0.96 -2.23 -12.60
C ASP A 30 0.04 -3.30 -13.22
N PRO A 31 -0.62 -3.04 -14.36
CA PRO A 31 -1.54 -4.00 -14.98
C PRO A 31 -0.95 -5.39 -15.21
N LYS A 32 0.38 -5.51 -15.39
CA LYS A 32 1.05 -6.81 -15.56
C LYS A 32 1.13 -7.60 -14.26
N ASN A 33 1.11 -6.90 -13.12
CA ASN A 33 1.12 -7.46 -11.77
C ASN A 33 -0.28 -7.48 -11.14
N PHE A 34 -1.25 -6.83 -11.80
CA PHE A 34 -2.63 -6.68 -11.40
C PHE A 34 -3.50 -7.56 -12.30
N GLU A 35 -3.48 -8.88 -12.09
CA GLU A 35 -4.37 -9.80 -12.79
C GLU A 35 -5.82 -9.59 -12.32
N GLU A 36 -6.72 -9.22 -13.23
CA GLU A 36 -8.13 -8.94 -12.95
C GLU A 36 -8.93 -10.23 -12.72
N ALA A 37 -8.62 -10.98 -11.66
CA ALA A 37 -9.50 -12.02 -11.15
C ALA A 37 -10.66 -11.36 -10.37
N GLY A 38 -11.62 -10.82 -11.12
CA GLY A 38 -12.84 -10.23 -10.58
C GLY A 38 -13.96 -11.26 -10.43
N CYS A 39 -14.72 -11.20 -9.34
CA CYS A 39 -15.99 -11.91 -9.27
C CYS A 39 -17.02 -11.23 -10.19
N CYS A 40 -17.44 -11.88 -11.26
CA CYS A 40 -18.46 -11.33 -12.19
C CYS A 40 -19.80 -11.00 -11.49
N VAL A 41 -20.08 -11.63 -10.35
CA VAL A 41 -21.32 -11.41 -9.58
C VAL A 41 -21.27 -10.17 -8.68
N CYS A 42 -20.11 -9.84 -8.09
CA CYS A 42 -19.98 -8.71 -7.16
C CYS A 42 -18.99 -7.62 -7.57
N GLY A 43 -18.28 -7.80 -8.70
CA GLY A 43 -17.31 -6.84 -9.23
C GLY A 43 -16.05 -6.67 -8.37
N MET A 44 -15.87 -7.49 -7.34
CA MET A 44 -14.72 -7.39 -6.44
C MET A 44 -13.48 -7.97 -7.12
N LEU A 45 -12.50 -7.11 -7.37
CA LEU A 45 -11.17 -7.47 -7.86
C LEU A 45 -10.33 -8.03 -6.70
N ARG A 46 -9.62 -9.14 -6.93
CA ARG A 46 -8.70 -9.72 -5.95
C ARG A 46 -7.36 -9.99 -6.61
N LYS A 47 -6.27 -9.88 -5.83
CA LYS A 47 -4.97 -10.42 -6.23
C LYS A 47 -5.10 -11.94 -6.32
N THR A 48 -4.67 -12.54 -7.43
CA THR A 48 -4.55 -13.99 -7.57
C THR A 48 -3.51 -14.48 -6.56
N LEU A 49 -3.90 -15.33 -5.61
CA LEU A 49 -2.93 -16.10 -4.84
C LEU A 49 -2.50 -17.26 -5.74
N GLU A 50 -1.23 -17.27 -6.15
CA GLU A 50 -0.65 -18.39 -6.89
C GLU A 50 -0.81 -19.67 -6.04
N LEU A 51 -1.54 -20.65 -6.58
CA LEU A 51 -1.72 -22.00 -6.03
C LEU A 51 -0.67 -22.95 -6.61
#